data_AF-A0A7J8XPL2-F1
#
_entry.id   AF-A0A7J8XPL2-F1
#
_cell.length_a   1.000
_cell.length_b   1.000
_cell.length_c   1.000
_cell.angle_alpha   90.00
_cell.angle_beta   90.00
_cell.angle_gamma   90.00
#
_symmetry.space_group_name_H-M   'P 1'
#
loop_
_entity.id
_entity.type
_entity.pdbx_description
1 polymer ?
#
loop_
_entity_poly.entity_id
_entity_poly.type
_entity_poly.pdbx_seq_one_letter_code
_entity_poly.pdbx_strand_id
1 'polypeptide(L)'
;MGFKNPSLFMIFSSLCILYSFLKLTKADPWLLVNQTSPSSNVSGGNWQLLQSSVGVSAMHLQLLPNNKVVIFDRTDFGSSNISLPPGSFCPKNDCTAHSVLYDVVSNTLRPLHVLTDTFCSSGALDPNGTLIQTGGFNEGDHVIRTFAPCGADSVACDWNELNATRLVDRRWYATNQVLPDGRIIILGGRRVFTYEFYPKNDALNNSKSFYLRFLVESRDPEENNLYPFLHLLPDGNLFIFANKKSILFDYKRDIVLKQFPLIPGDDKRNYPSTGSSVMLPLRLSGRWPPVVEVLICGGAPAGAFMKSDKMKVFVEASRTCGRLRVNDENPQWLMEAMPMPRVMSDMILLPTGDVIIINGAANGTAGWEDAVNPVLSPILYSVNAQLSQRFTVLSPSKVPRMYHSTAILLPDGRILVAGSNPHTTYVFTGLYPTELSLEAYNPFYLDAKFNSLRPSIISVESGSTVSYGRRFGVSFSVSLFRQGTVSVALIWPSFTTHSTGMSQRMVVLNTASVVQLSMANFKLVVDGPTNANVAPPGYYMLFVVHSGIPSHAVWVKVM
;
A
#
# COMPACT_ATOMS: atom_id res chain seq x y z
N MET A 1 -76.47 46.82 -30.10
CA MET A 1 -76.36 46.42 -28.68
C MET A 1 -75.79 45.02 -28.62
N GLY A 2 -74.68 44.84 -27.88
CA GLY A 2 -74.28 43.62 -27.17
C GLY A 2 -74.26 42.26 -27.89
N PHE A 3 -73.06 41.66 -27.93
CA PHE A 3 -72.76 40.21 -27.91
C PHE A 3 -73.14 39.33 -29.12
N LYS A 4 -72.12 38.95 -29.93
CA LYS A 4 -71.50 37.60 -30.01
C LYS A 4 -70.71 37.46 -31.33
N ASN A 5 -69.43 37.13 -31.16
CA ASN A 5 -68.34 36.84 -32.13
C ASN A 5 -68.72 35.80 -33.23
N PRO A 6 -67.91 35.53 -34.30
CA PRO A 6 -66.44 35.67 -34.40
C PRO A 6 -65.87 36.04 -35.81
N SER A 7 -64.52 35.93 -35.96
CA SER A 7 -63.61 36.03 -37.13
C SER A 7 -62.91 37.40 -37.22
N LEU A 8 -61.58 37.53 -37.22
CA LEU A 8 -60.53 36.77 -37.92
C LEU A 8 -59.16 37.14 -37.26
N PHE A 9 -58.11 36.34 -37.47
CA PHE A 9 -56.67 36.51 -37.08
C PHE A 9 -56.21 36.07 -35.67
N MET A 10 -55.73 34.82 -35.57
CA MET A 10 -54.31 34.51 -35.29
C MET A 10 -54.07 33.01 -35.54
N ILE A 11 -53.01 32.72 -36.30
CA ILE A 11 -52.73 31.43 -36.93
C ILE A 11 -52.06 30.48 -35.92
N PHE A 12 -52.56 29.24 -35.91
CA PHE A 12 -52.06 28.10 -35.13
C PHE A 12 -50.59 27.79 -35.43
N SER A 13 -49.78 27.70 -34.38
CA SER A 13 -48.47 27.06 -34.39
C SER A 13 -48.63 25.56 -34.10
N SER A 14 -48.56 24.70 -35.12
CA SER A 14 -48.26 23.27 -34.98
C SER A 14 -47.96 22.62 -36.33
N LEU A 15 -46.84 21.89 -36.36
CA LEU A 15 -46.34 20.91 -37.34
C LEU A 15 -45.62 21.39 -38.63
N CYS A 16 -44.56 20.62 -38.94
CA CYS A 16 -43.61 20.64 -40.07
C CYS A 16 -42.42 21.60 -39.88
N ILE A 17 -41.17 21.14 -39.78
CA ILE A 17 -40.40 20.57 -40.90
C ILE A 17 -39.37 19.53 -40.42
N LEU A 18 -39.39 18.39 -41.10
CA LEU A 18 -38.32 17.39 -41.25
C LEU A 18 -37.12 18.07 -41.95
N TYR A 19 -35.91 18.07 -41.37
CA TYR A 19 -34.64 17.91 -42.10
C TYR A 19 -33.47 17.83 -41.10
N SER A 20 -32.99 16.60 -40.91
CA SER A 20 -31.58 16.23 -40.88
C SER A 20 -30.57 17.28 -40.38
N PHE A 21 -30.04 17.06 -39.18
CA PHE A 21 -28.59 16.91 -39.03
C PHE A 21 -28.31 15.83 -37.98
N LEU A 22 -27.79 14.70 -38.47
CA LEU A 22 -26.99 13.79 -37.68
C LEU A 22 -25.91 14.60 -36.96
N LYS A 23 -26.04 14.79 -35.65
CA LYS A 23 -24.86 14.79 -34.80
C LYS A 23 -24.66 13.36 -34.35
N LEU A 24 -23.86 12.65 -35.16
CA LEU A 24 -23.07 11.53 -34.66
C LEU A 24 -22.38 12.03 -33.38
N THR A 25 -22.88 11.63 -32.22
CA THR A 25 -21.99 11.46 -31.08
C THR A 25 -20.98 10.42 -31.55
N LYS A 26 -19.74 10.87 -31.82
CA LYS A 26 -18.60 9.95 -31.88
C LYS A 26 -18.66 9.17 -30.57
N ALA A 27 -19.11 7.93 -30.64
CA ALA A 27 -18.76 6.95 -29.65
C ALA A 27 -17.23 6.97 -29.60
N ASP A 28 -16.69 7.35 -28.46
CA ASP A 28 -15.25 7.29 -28.22
C ASP A 28 -14.86 5.81 -28.39
N PRO A 29 -13.99 5.43 -29.35
CA PRO A 29 -13.75 4.02 -29.66
C PRO A 29 -12.99 3.24 -28.56
N TRP A 30 -12.77 3.84 -27.39
CA TRP A 30 -11.81 3.36 -26.39
C TRP A 30 -12.42 2.88 -25.06
N LEU A 31 -13.73 2.69 -24.98
CA LEU A 31 -14.39 2.10 -23.79
C LEU A 31 -15.16 0.82 -24.14
N LEU A 32 -14.51 -0.10 -24.85
CA LEU A 32 -14.91 -1.52 -24.79
C LEU A 32 -14.16 -2.17 -23.62
N VAL A 33 -14.66 -1.93 -22.41
CA VAL A 33 -14.35 -2.82 -21.29
C VAL A 33 -15.09 -4.12 -21.59
N ASN A 34 -14.37 -5.13 -22.06
CA ASN A 34 -14.93 -6.47 -22.19
C ASN A 34 -15.40 -6.92 -20.79
N GLN A 35 -16.71 -6.88 -20.56
CA GLN A 35 -17.35 -7.45 -19.39
C GLN A 35 -17.30 -8.98 -19.51
N THR A 36 -16.15 -9.57 -19.27
CA THR A 36 -16.06 -11.00 -18.98
C THR A 36 -16.39 -11.18 -17.51
N SER A 37 -17.58 -11.72 -17.22
CA SER A 37 -17.92 -12.18 -15.86
C SER A 37 -16.85 -13.17 -15.40
N PRO A 38 -16.11 -12.89 -14.31
CA PRO A 38 -15.12 -13.84 -13.82
C PRO A 38 -15.86 -15.07 -13.30
N SER A 39 -15.39 -16.26 -13.68
CA SER A 39 -15.87 -17.54 -13.16
C SER A 39 -15.92 -17.48 -11.63
N SER A 40 -17.10 -17.61 -11.04
CA SER A 40 -17.38 -17.49 -9.61
C SER A 40 -16.90 -18.69 -8.78
N ASN A 41 -15.73 -19.24 -9.10
CA ASN A 41 -15.08 -20.24 -8.27
C ASN A 41 -14.25 -19.49 -7.22
N VAL A 42 -14.86 -19.20 -6.07
CA VAL A 42 -14.13 -18.81 -4.85
C VAL A 42 -13.16 -19.94 -4.55
N SER A 43 -11.86 -19.69 -4.70
CA SER A 43 -10.85 -20.71 -4.49
C SER A 43 -9.53 -20.08 -4.08
N GLY A 44 -8.82 -20.71 -3.15
CA GLY A 44 -7.46 -20.33 -2.79
C GLY A 44 -7.31 -19.64 -1.43
N GLY A 45 -6.32 -20.13 -0.69
CA GLY A 45 -5.92 -19.67 0.62
C GLY A 45 -6.94 -19.89 1.73
N ASN A 46 -6.54 -19.57 2.96
CA ASN A 46 -7.37 -19.70 4.15
C ASN A 46 -7.04 -18.61 5.18
N TRP A 47 -7.94 -18.38 6.13
CA TRP A 47 -7.77 -17.41 7.20
C TRP A 47 -7.46 -18.10 8.51
N GLN A 48 -6.56 -17.49 9.28
CA GLN A 48 -6.16 -17.93 10.62
C GLN A 48 -6.31 -16.77 11.60
N LEU A 49 -7.11 -16.94 12.64
CA LEU A 49 -7.10 -16.02 13.77
C LEU A 49 -5.80 -16.22 14.57
N LEU A 50 -5.08 -15.14 14.81
CA LEU A 50 -3.82 -15.13 15.56
C LEU A 50 -4.04 -14.64 16.99
N GLN A 51 -4.73 -13.51 17.13
CA GLN A 51 -5.10 -12.90 18.40
C GLN A 51 -6.56 -12.44 18.33
N SER A 52 -7.34 -12.72 19.38
CA SER A 52 -8.70 -12.17 19.49
C SER A 52 -8.70 -10.66 19.72
N SER A 53 -7.61 -10.12 20.28
CA SER A 53 -7.40 -8.69 20.48
C SER A 53 -5.91 -8.38 20.59
N VAL A 54 -5.44 -7.33 19.90
CA VAL A 54 -4.12 -6.73 20.11
C VAL A 54 -4.16 -5.52 21.03
N GLY A 55 -5.34 -5.17 21.55
CA GLY A 55 -5.55 -4.07 22.50
C GLY A 55 -5.76 -2.70 21.87
N VAL A 56 -5.31 -2.48 20.63
CA VAL A 56 -5.40 -1.21 19.89
C VAL A 56 -5.98 -1.43 18.49
N SER A 57 -6.60 -0.42 17.88
CA SER A 57 -6.96 -0.53 16.45
C SER A 57 -5.68 -0.40 15.62
N ALA A 58 -5.39 -1.40 14.79
CA ALA A 58 -4.16 -1.44 14.01
C ALA A 58 -4.22 -0.50 12.78
N MET A 59 -4.33 0.81 13.02
CA MET A 59 -4.36 1.82 11.96
C MET A 59 -3.03 1.90 11.19
N HIS A 60 -1.91 1.55 11.84
CA HIS A 60 -0.59 1.51 11.21
C HIS A 60 0.13 0.19 11.51
N LEU A 61 0.82 -0.35 10.50
CA LEU A 61 1.70 -1.53 10.62
C LEU A 61 3.07 -1.25 10.02
N GLN A 62 4.12 -1.71 10.71
CA GLN A 62 5.48 -1.82 10.16
C GLN A 62 6.12 -3.14 10.59
N LEU A 63 6.49 -3.99 9.63
CA LEU A 63 7.35 -5.14 9.87
C LEU A 63 8.81 -4.68 10.00
N LEU A 64 9.48 -5.12 11.07
CA LEU A 64 10.88 -4.83 11.37
C LEU A 64 11.80 -6.00 10.98
N PRO A 65 13.10 -5.75 10.74
CA PRO A 65 14.09 -6.78 10.38
C PRO A 65 14.51 -7.70 11.54
N ASN A 66 13.57 -8.02 12.42
CA ASN A 66 13.69 -9.00 13.51
C ASN A 66 12.41 -9.84 13.66
N ASN A 67 11.57 -9.90 12.62
CA ASN A 67 10.29 -10.63 12.58
C ASN A 67 9.25 -10.14 13.59
N LYS A 68 9.35 -8.88 14.04
CA LYS A 68 8.34 -8.23 14.87
C LYS A 68 7.62 -7.14 14.08
N VAL A 69 6.36 -6.90 14.42
CA VAL A 69 5.52 -5.88 13.79
C VAL A 69 5.18 -4.84 14.83
N VAL A 70 5.51 -3.58 14.54
CA VAL A 70 5.01 -2.45 15.32
C VAL A 70 3.59 -2.17 14.83
N ILE A 71 2.63 -2.25 15.75
CA ILE A 71 1.21 -1.96 15.52
C ILE A 71 0.89 -0.73 16.36
N PHE A 72 0.23 0.27 15.78
CA PHE A 72 -0.13 1.45 16.56
C PHE A 72 -1.36 2.19 16.02
N ASP A 73 -2.00 2.87 16.96
CA ASP A 73 -3.17 3.70 16.79
C ASP A 73 -2.85 5.15 17.22
N ARG A 74 -3.85 6.00 17.15
CA ARG A 74 -3.83 7.35 17.72
C ARG A 74 -4.05 7.34 19.22
N THR A 75 -3.63 8.41 19.90
CA THR A 75 -3.65 8.51 21.37
C THR A 75 -4.87 9.22 21.95
N ASP A 76 -5.76 9.77 21.11
CA ASP A 76 -6.89 10.59 21.53
C ASP A 76 -8.26 9.92 21.33
N PHE A 77 -8.30 8.60 21.06
CA PHE A 77 -9.53 7.79 21.08
C PHE A 77 -10.06 7.48 22.49
N GLY A 78 -9.29 7.80 23.53
CA GLY A 78 -9.52 7.36 24.90
C GLY A 78 -8.84 6.02 25.18
N SER A 79 -9.08 5.45 26.36
CA SER A 79 -8.36 4.26 26.84
C SER A 79 -8.50 3.05 25.90
N SER A 80 -7.37 2.46 25.54
CA SER A 80 -7.30 1.22 24.76
C SER A 80 -7.55 -0.02 25.61
N ASN A 81 -7.64 -1.18 24.98
CA ASN A 81 -7.88 -2.46 25.65
C ASN A 81 -6.58 -3.18 26.04
N ILE A 82 -5.50 -2.42 26.25
CA ILE A 82 -4.22 -2.94 26.74
C ILE A 82 -3.51 -1.90 27.62
N SER A 83 -3.10 -2.31 28.81
CA SER A 83 -2.43 -1.42 29.77
C SER A 83 -0.92 -1.32 29.51
N LEU A 84 -0.35 -0.15 29.80
CA LEU A 84 1.10 -0.01 29.94
C LEU A 84 1.59 -0.75 31.20
N PRO A 85 2.87 -1.15 31.26
CA PRO A 85 3.45 -1.74 32.46
C PRO A 85 3.30 -0.83 33.70
N PRO A 86 3.16 -1.39 34.92
CA PRO A 86 3.14 -0.61 36.14
C PRO A 86 4.35 0.31 36.27
N GLY A 87 4.14 1.55 36.69
CA GLY A 87 5.20 2.56 36.82
C GLY A 87 5.53 3.31 35.52
N SER A 88 4.86 3.01 34.41
CA SER A 88 4.97 3.82 33.18
C SER A 88 4.43 5.23 33.39
N PHE A 89 4.97 6.18 32.62
CA PHE A 89 4.40 7.52 32.52
C PHE A 89 3.04 7.45 31.83
N CYS A 90 2.01 8.09 32.40
CA CYS A 90 0.64 8.10 31.87
C CYS A 90 0.25 9.52 31.43
N PRO A 91 0.43 9.89 30.16
CA PRO A 91 -0.01 11.17 29.64
C PRO A 91 -1.52 11.35 29.84
N LYS A 92 -1.95 12.55 30.27
CA LYS A 92 -3.37 12.90 30.41
C LYS A 92 -4.20 11.91 31.27
N ASN A 93 -3.55 11.24 32.23
CA ASN A 93 -4.13 10.16 33.07
C ASN A 93 -4.57 8.89 32.32
N ASP A 94 -4.17 8.72 31.05
CA ASP A 94 -4.36 7.47 30.33
C ASP A 94 -3.13 6.56 30.50
N CYS A 95 -3.32 5.45 31.23
CA CYS A 95 -2.28 4.43 31.45
C CYS A 95 -2.41 3.24 30.49
N THR A 96 -3.15 3.39 29.40
CA THR A 96 -3.26 2.38 28.35
C THR A 96 -2.24 2.61 27.24
N ALA A 97 -1.90 1.55 26.51
CA ALA A 97 -0.95 1.62 25.41
C ALA A 97 -1.68 1.84 24.09
N HIS A 98 -1.18 2.75 23.26
CA HIS A 98 -1.68 3.04 21.91
C HIS A 98 -0.76 2.48 20.82
N SER A 99 0.23 1.70 21.23
CA SER A 99 1.12 0.96 20.36
C SER A 99 1.49 -0.36 21.02
N VAL A 100 1.70 -1.40 20.20
CA VAL A 100 2.14 -2.72 20.64
C VAL A 100 3.18 -3.26 19.67
N LEU A 101 4.10 -4.05 20.20
CA LEU A 101 5.03 -4.87 19.42
C LEU A 101 4.50 -6.29 19.37
N TYR A 102 4.16 -6.74 18.17
CA TYR A 102 3.73 -8.12 17.90
C TYR A 102 4.91 -8.98 17.44
N ASP A 103 5.15 -10.09 18.12
CA ASP A 103 6.17 -11.07 17.74
C ASP A 103 5.54 -12.17 16.89
N VAL A 104 5.94 -12.25 15.60
CA VAL A 104 5.30 -13.13 14.61
C VAL A 104 5.50 -14.61 14.93
N VAL A 105 6.66 -14.96 15.50
CA VAL A 105 7.05 -16.36 15.73
C VAL A 105 6.35 -16.91 16.97
N SER A 106 6.43 -16.16 18.07
CA SER A 106 5.83 -16.56 19.34
C SER A 106 4.34 -16.25 19.44
N ASN A 107 3.80 -15.42 18.52
CA ASN A 107 2.43 -14.92 18.57
C ASN A 107 2.15 -14.22 19.92
N THR A 108 3.04 -13.31 20.33
CA THR A 108 2.93 -12.55 21.59
C THR A 108 2.92 -11.05 21.35
N LEU A 109 2.38 -10.31 22.32
CA LEU A 109 2.23 -8.85 22.28
C LEU A 109 2.99 -8.23 23.43
N ARG A 110 3.62 -7.08 23.17
CA ARG A 110 4.21 -6.23 24.20
C ARG A 110 3.68 -4.79 24.05
N PRO A 111 3.10 -4.19 25.10
CA PRO A 111 2.73 -2.78 25.07
C PRO A 111 3.94 -1.88 24.80
N LEU A 112 3.73 -0.82 24.01
CA LEU A 112 4.71 0.23 23.71
C LEU A 112 4.17 1.58 24.16
N HIS A 113 5.08 2.45 24.59
CA HIS A 113 4.71 3.80 25.01
C HIS A 113 4.92 4.79 23.86
N VAL A 114 3.83 5.41 23.39
CA VAL A 114 3.88 6.50 22.41
C VAL A 114 3.32 7.77 23.06
N LEU A 115 4.07 8.88 22.95
CA LEU A 115 3.79 10.08 23.74
C LEU A 115 2.79 11.00 23.04
N THR A 116 3.06 11.34 21.78
CA THR A 116 2.26 12.29 21.00
C THR A 116 1.43 11.57 19.93
N ASP A 117 0.35 12.19 19.49
CA ASP A 117 -0.63 11.54 18.61
C ASP A 117 -0.05 11.21 17.22
N THR A 118 -0.21 9.95 16.80
CA THR A 118 0.27 9.41 15.51
C THR A 118 -0.81 9.40 14.42
N PHE A 119 -1.99 9.94 14.69
CA PHE A 119 -3.13 9.88 13.79
C PHE A 119 -2.80 10.36 12.39
N CYS A 120 -3.09 9.53 11.39
CA CYS A 120 -2.81 9.74 9.97
C CYS A 120 -1.38 10.19 9.68
N SER A 121 -0.43 9.58 10.36
CA SER A 121 0.96 9.79 10.10
C SER A 121 1.48 8.91 8.94
N SER A 122 2.77 8.98 8.69
CA SER A 122 3.48 8.24 7.66
C SER A 122 4.77 7.63 8.19
N GLY A 123 5.37 6.68 7.47
CA GLY A 123 6.59 6.05 7.94
C GLY A 123 7.35 5.29 6.86
N ALA A 124 8.60 4.96 7.18
CA ALA A 124 9.45 4.03 6.43
C ALA A 124 10.60 3.55 7.33
N LEU A 125 11.28 2.47 6.93
CA LEU A 125 12.54 2.07 7.56
C LEU A 125 13.71 2.89 7.01
N ASP A 126 14.66 3.22 7.86
CA ASP A 126 15.97 3.73 7.45
C ASP A 126 16.89 2.57 6.99
N PRO A 127 18.10 2.86 6.46
CA PRO A 127 19.04 1.83 6.03
C PRO A 127 19.51 0.87 7.14
N ASN A 128 19.29 1.21 8.40
CA ASN A 128 19.62 0.38 9.56
C ASN A 128 18.42 -0.44 10.06
N GLY A 129 17.26 -0.31 9.43
CA GLY A 129 16.05 -1.02 9.83
C GLY A 129 15.28 -0.36 10.97
N THR A 130 15.63 0.87 11.34
CA THR A 130 14.90 1.68 12.31
C THR A 130 13.67 2.26 11.62
N LEU A 131 12.49 2.08 12.23
CA LEU A 131 11.29 2.75 11.76
C LEU A 131 11.43 4.25 12.04
N ILE A 132 11.28 5.05 10.99
CA ILE A 132 11.13 6.50 11.06
C ILE A 132 9.66 6.80 10.75
N GLN A 133 8.93 7.24 11.78
CA GLN A 133 7.55 7.66 11.71
C GLN A 133 7.50 9.19 11.75
N THR A 134 6.69 9.81 10.90
CA THR A 134 6.67 11.26 10.69
C THR A 134 5.24 11.80 10.73
N GLY A 135 5.07 12.90 11.44
CA GLY A 135 3.80 13.59 11.55
C GLY A 135 2.81 12.90 12.48
N GLY A 136 1.54 13.25 12.31
CA GLY A 136 0.47 12.88 13.22
C GLY A 136 -0.57 13.98 13.32
N PHE A 137 -1.28 14.04 14.44
CA PHE A 137 -2.28 15.05 14.71
C PHE A 137 -1.92 15.85 15.96
N ASN A 138 -2.45 17.09 16.06
CA ASN A 138 -2.16 18.01 17.16
C ASN A 138 -0.68 18.07 17.56
N GLU A 139 -0.32 17.65 18.77
CA GLU A 139 1.06 17.64 19.28
C GLU A 139 2.04 16.82 18.43
N GLY A 140 1.55 15.87 17.62
CA GLY A 140 2.35 14.97 16.80
C GLY A 140 2.64 15.46 15.38
N ASP A 141 1.99 16.52 14.91
CA ASP A 141 1.97 16.89 13.50
C ASP A 141 3.31 17.42 12.93
N HIS A 142 4.26 17.81 13.80
CA HIS A 142 5.65 18.12 13.44
C HIS A 142 6.65 17.09 13.97
N VAL A 143 6.17 16.04 14.65
CA VAL A 143 7.03 15.10 15.39
C VAL A 143 7.62 14.06 14.44
N ILE A 144 8.87 13.71 14.71
CA ILE A 144 9.53 12.55 14.13
C ILE A 144 9.79 11.57 15.26
N ARG A 145 9.34 10.32 15.10
CA ARG A 145 9.53 9.25 16.08
C ARG A 145 10.36 8.16 15.45
N THR A 146 11.26 7.58 16.23
CA THR A 146 12.06 6.44 15.81
C THR A 146 11.75 5.22 16.66
N PHE A 147 11.77 4.04 16.03
CA PHE A 147 11.69 2.76 16.73
C PHE A 147 12.75 1.82 16.16
N ALA A 148 13.80 1.59 16.94
CA ALA A 148 14.86 0.67 16.57
C ALA A 148 14.45 -0.77 16.92
N PRO A 149 14.70 -1.76 16.04
CA PRO A 149 14.47 -3.16 16.36
C PRO A 149 15.18 -3.56 17.66
N CYS A 150 14.46 -4.27 18.52
CA CYS A 150 14.99 -4.83 19.75
C CYS A 150 16.18 -5.75 19.44
N GLY A 151 17.26 -5.63 20.21
CA GLY A 151 18.33 -6.63 20.22
C GLY A 151 17.79 -7.98 20.70
N ALA A 152 18.43 -9.08 20.30
CA ALA A 152 18.00 -10.44 20.64
C ALA A 152 17.80 -10.65 22.15
N ASP A 153 18.60 -9.97 22.98
CA ASP A 153 18.62 -10.12 24.44
C ASP A 153 17.99 -8.94 25.20
N SER A 154 17.35 -7.97 24.50
CA SER A 154 16.81 -6.76 25.12
C SER A 154 15.32 -6.57 24.85
N VAL A 155 14.57 -6.36 25.94
CA VAL A 155 13.16 -5.92 25.91
C VAL A 155 12.99 -4.40 26.00
N ALA A 156 14.10 -3.64 26.06
CA ALA A 156 14.10 -2.19 26.33
C ALA A 156 13.91 -1.28 25.10
N CYS A 157 13.55 -1.84 23.94
CA CYS A 157 13.18 -1.09 22.76
C CYS A 157 11.81 -0.43 22.95
N ASP A 158 11.74 0.89 22.76
CA ASP A 158 10.49 1.64 22.74
C ASP A 158 10.59 2.80 21.74
N TRP A 159 9.50 3.53 21.56
CA TRP A 159 9.49 4.74 20.75
C TRP A 159 10.41 5.81 21.33
N ASN A 160 11.13 6.49 20.43
CA ASN A 160 11.93 7.64 20.75
C ASN A 160 11.46 8.84 19.92
N GLU A 161 10.83 9.82 20.58
CA GLU A 161 10.42 11.06 19.91
C GLU A 161 11.60 12.04 19.84
N LEU A 162 11.93 12.49 18.63
CA LEU A 162 13.08 13.37 18.42
C LEU A 162 12.75 14.80 18.86
N ASN A 163 13.30 15.22 20.00
CA ASN A 163 13.08 16.56 20.52
C ASN A 163 13.78 17.65 19.68
N ALA A 164 15.00 17.38 19.22
CA ALA A 164 15.84 18.36 18.52
C ALA A 164 15.55 18.45 17.01
N THR A 165 14.93 17.42 16.41
CA THR A 165 14.65 17.37 14.97
C THR A 165 13.15 17.22 14.75
N ARG A 166 12.55 18.21 14.07
CA ARG A 166 11.12 18.25 13.75
C ARG A 166 10.89 18.45 12.26
N LEU A 167 9.72 18.08 11.78
CA LEU A 167 9.28 18.46 10.44
C LEU A 167 9.16 19.99 10.33
N VAL A 168 9.38 20.53 9.14
CA VAL A 168 9.21 21.97 8.87
C VAL A 168 7.73 22.30 8.79
N ASP A 169 6.99 21.50 8.04
CA ASP A 169 5.56 21.68 7.84
C ASP A 169 4.76 20.72 8.73
N ARG A 170 3.53 21.13 9.01
CA ARG A 170 2.53 20.32 9.70
C ARG A 170 2.08 19.14 8.83
N ARG A 171 2.48 17.90 9.14
CA ARG A 171 2.16 16.75 8.29
C ARG A 171 1.14 15.81 8.92
N TRP A 172 -0.06 15.87 8.35
CA TRP A 172 -1.18 14.97 8.60
C TRP A 172 -1.68 14.45 7.25
N TYR A 173 -1.73 13.14 7.02
CA TYR A 173 -1.94 12.50 5.71
C TYR A 173 -0.81 12.68 4.66
N ALA A 174 0.45 12.75 5.10
CA ALA A 174 1.63 12.82 4.21
C ALA A 174 2.08 11.43 3.75
N THR A 175 3.00 11.33 2.78
CA THR A 175 3.59 10.05 2.36
C THR A 175 5.11 10.05 2.45
N ASN A 176 5.67 8.96 2.97
CA ASN A 176 7.11 8.73 3.04
C ASN A 176 7.58 7.81 1.91
N GLN A 177 8.75 8.10 1.34
CA GLN A 177 9.40 7.22 0.37
C GLN A 177 10.91 7.16 0.64
N VAL A 178 11.44 5.95 0.78
CA VAL A 178 12.90 5.73 0.89
C VAL A 178 13.60 6.05 -0.43
N LEU A 179 14.74 6.72 -0.34
CA LEU A 179 15.55 7.18 -1.46
C LEU A 179 16.89 6.43 -1.58
N PRO A 180 17.54 6.47 -2.76
CA PRO A 180 18.82 5.80 -3.01
C PRO A 180 19.97 6.21 -2.09
N ASP A 181 19.93 7.43 -1.55
CA ASP A 181 20.93 7.97 -0.61
C ASP A 181 20.64 7.63 0.85
N GLY A 182 19.63 6.79 1.11
CA GLY A 182 19.21 6.36 2.45
C GLY A 182 18.35 7.38 3.20
N ARG A 183 18.09 8.55 2.61
CA ARG A 183 17.12 9.50 3.16
C ARG A 183 15.69 9.06 2.84
N ILE A 184 14.75 9.65 3.55
CA ILE A 184 13.31 9.50 3.34
C ILE A 184 12.79 10.86 2.90
N ILE A 185 12.11 10.91 1.74
CA ILE A 185 11.31 12.08 1.36
C ILE A 185 9.95 11.99 2.04
N ILE A 186 9.51 13.08 2.65
CA ILE A 186 8.16 13.23 3.21
C ILE A 186 7.41 14.23 2.35
N LEU A 187 6.30 13.82 1.75
CA LEU A 187 5.60 14.59 0.72
C LEU A 187 4.13 14.81 1.06
N GLY A 188 3.70 16.06 0.92
CA GLY A 188 2.31 16.47 1.12
C GLY A 188 1.83 16.43 2.56
N GLY A 189 0.51 16.28 2.70
CA GLY A 189 -0.25 16.44 3.92
C GLY A 189 -1.46 17.35 3.70
N ARG A 190 -2.42 17.33 4.61
CA ARG A 190 -3.64 18.13 4.53
C ARG A 190 -3.29 19.61 4.44
N ARG A 191 -3.60 20.22 3.29
CA ARG A 191 -3.28 21.62 2.95
C ARG A 191 -1.78 21.94 3.00
N VAL A 192 -0.92 20.93 2.81
CA VAL A 192 0.53 21.09 2.71
C VAL A 192 0.97 20.70 1.30
N PHE A 193 1.55 21.67 0.59
CA PHE A 193 1.90 21.54 -0.82
C PHE A 193 3.42 21.46 -1.03
N THR A 194 4.11 20.87 -0.06
CA THR A 194 5.57 20.81 0.00
C THR A 194 6.07 19.38 0.25
N TYR A 195 7.36 19.17 0.02
CA TYR A 195 8.09 18.01 0.50
C TYR A 195 9.32 18.42 1.32
N GLU A 196 9.80 17.52 2.17
CA GLU A 196 11.04 17.68 2.94
C GLU A 196 11.73 16.31 3.12
N PHE A 197 12.86 16.26 3.82
CA PHE A 197 13.66 15.04 3.96
C PHE A 197 14.02 14.72 5.41
N TYR A 198 14.19 13.42 5.69
CA TYR A 198 14.80 12.91 6.92
C TYR A 198 15.91 11.89 6.60
N PRO A 199 17.06 11.90 7.31
CA PRO A 199 17.52 13.00 8.14
C PRO A 199 17.66 14.29 7.32
N LYS A 200 17.65 15.43 8.01
CA LYS A 200 17.94 16.72 7.39
C LYS A 200 19.45 16.81 7.16
N ASN A 201 19.89 17.44 6.07
CA ASN A 201 21.31 17.70 5.86
C ASN A 201 21.77 18.83 6.79
N ASP A 202 22.96 18.69 7.38
CA ASP A 202 23.45 19.54 8.47
C ASP A 202 23.54 21.05 8.16
N ALA A 203 23.36 21.82 9.24
CA ALA A 203 23.49 23.27 9.47
C ALA A 203 22.62 24.27 8.67
N LEU A 204 22.43 24.12 7.36
CA LEU A 204 21.79 25.17 6.53
C LEU A 204 20.35 24.87 6.07
N ASN A 205 19.92 23.61 6.14
CA ASN A 205 18.64 23.14 5.58
C ASN A 205 17.71 22.48 6.61
N ASN A 206 17.98 22.60 7.92
CA ASN A 206 17.13 22.03 8.98
C ASN A 206 15.69 22.59 9.00
N SER A 207 15.43 23.71 8.34
CA SER A 207 14.14 24.39 8.32
C SER A 207 13.54 24.58 6.92
N LYS A 208 14.00 23.83 5.91
CA LYS A 208 13.48 23.97 4.54
C LYS A 208 12.54 22.84 4.14
N SER A 209 11.40 23.23 3.62
CA SER A 209 10.54 22.42 2.77
C SER A 209 10.51 23.03 1.36
N PHE A 210 10.19 22.20 0.37
CA PHE A 210 10.24 22.53 -1.05
C PHE A 210 8.84 22.49 -1.63
N TYR A 211 8.41 23.59 -2.25
CA TYR A 211 7.07 23.69 -2.82
C TYR A 211 6.93 22.84 -4.08
N LEU A 212 5.89 22.01 -4.12
CA LEU A 212 5.58 21.18 -5.28
C LEU A 212 4.18 21.53 -5.81
N ARG A 213 4.15 22.33 -6.87
CA ARG A 213 2.91 22.81 -7.53
C ARG A 213 1.93 21.69 -7.87
N PHE A 214 2.42 20.49 -8.21
CA PHE A 214 1.60 19.32 -8.50
C PHE A 214 0.59 18.98 -7.39
N LEU A 215 0.93 19.22 -6.12
CA LEU A 215 0.04 18.97 -4.99
C LEU A 215 -1.14 19.95 -4.94
N VAL A 216 -0.96 21.18 -5.41
CA VAL A 216 -2.06 22.14 -5.58
C VAL A 216 -2.93 21.73 -6.77
N GLU A 217 -2.31 21.37 -7.90
CA GLU A 217 -3.01 21.03 -9.13
C GLU A 217 -3.82 19.73 -9.05
N SER A 218 -3.43 18.81 -8.17
CA SER A 218 -4.14 17.54 -7.93
C SER A 218 -5.24 17.64 -6.87
N ARG A 219 -5.26 18.73 -6.08
CA ARG A 219 -6.25 18.94 -5.02
C ARG A 219 -7.62 19.26 -5.60
N ASP A 220 -8.65 18.65 -5.04
CA ASP A 220 -10.05 19.01 -5.25
C ASP A 220 -10.70 19.44 -3.91
N PRO A 221 -11.97 19.90 -3.90
CA PRO A 221 -12.63 20.36 -2.67
C PRO A 221 -12.73 19.29 -1.55
N GLU A 222 -12.73 18.01 -1.92
CA GLU A 222 -12.77 16.87 -0.98
C GLU A 222 -11.37 16.43 -0.52
N GLU A 223 -10.32 17.03 -1.08
CA GLU A 223 -8.93 16.68 -0.84
C GLU A 223 -8.59 15.23 -1.23
N ASN A 224 -9.13 14.73 -2.35
CA ASN A 224 -8.81 13.42 -2.93
C ASN A 224 -7.38 13.34 -3.50
N ASN A 225 -6.40 13.93 -2.83
CA ASN A 225 -4.99 13.95 -3.19
C ASN A 225 -4.07 13.72 -1.97
N LEU A 226 -4.65 13.32 -0.84
CA LEU A 226 -3.92 12.97 0.39
C LEU A 226 -3.36 11.54 0.31
N TYR A 227 -2.30 11.26 1.07
CA TYR A 227 -1.44 10.10 0.83
C TYR A 227 -1.10 9.88 -0.66
N PRO A 228 -0.42 10.83 -1.34
CA PRO A 228 0.00 10.64 -2.73
C PRO A 228 0.78 9.33 -2.91
N PHE A 229 0.55 8.59 -3.99
CA PHE A 229 1.30 7.37 -4.24
C PHE A 229 2.67 7.70 -4.80
N LEU A 230 3.72 7.32 -4.07
CA LEU A 230 5.11 7.54 -4.44
C LEU A 230 5.75 6.19 -4.78
N HIS A 231 6.39 6.12 -5.95
CA HIS A 231 7.19 4.97 -6.35
C HIS A 231 8.55 5.43 -6.87
N LEU A 232 9.64 5.01 -6.22
CA LEU A 232 11.01 5.26 -6.69
C LEU A 232 11.31 4.40 -7.92
N LEU A 233 11.70 5.05 -9.02
CA LEU A 233 12.02 4.37 -10.27
C LEU A 233 13.52 4.01 -10.35
N PRO A 234 13.91 3.01 -11.17
CA PRO A 234 15.31 2.62 -11.40
C PRO A 234 16.25 3.72 -11.92
N ASP A 235 15.70 4.78 -12.53
CA ASP A 235 16.47 5.95 -12.98
C ASP A 235 16.79 6.93 -11.83
N GLY A 236 16.23 6.69 -10.64
CA GLY A 236 16.42 7.51 -9.45
C GLY A 236 15.40 8.64 -9.30
N ASN A 237 14.39 8.73 -10.16
CA ASN A 237 13.30 9.70 -10.07
C ASN A 237 12.06 9.10 -9.39
N LEU A 238 11.12 9.95 -8.99
CA LEU A 238 9.87 9.53 -8.34
C LEU A 238 8.71 9.58 -9.34
N PHE A 239 8.00 8.46 -9.48
CA PHE A 239 6.62 8.51 -9.95
C PHE A 239 5.74 8.97 -8.79
N ILE A 240 5.02 10.07 -8.98
CA ILE A 240 4.08 10.61 -7.99
C ILE A 240 2.70 10.62 -8.63
N PHE A 241 1.74 9.97 -7.99
CA PHE A 241 0.34 9.98 -8.38
C PHE A 241 -0.53 10.59 -7.28
N ALA A 242 -1.43 11.49 -7.66
CA ALA A 242 -2.40 12.08 -6.75
C ALA A 242 -3.72 12.39 -7.49
N ASN A 243 -4.84 12.01 -6.88
CA ASN A 243 -6.20 12.10 -7.41
C ASN A 243 -6.37 11.24 -8.68
N LYS A 244 -6.04 11.82 -9.83
CA LYS A 244 -6.09 11.20 -11.17
C LYS A 244 -4.85 11.52 -12.02
N LYS A 245 -3.94 12.33 -11.47
CA LYS A 245 -2.78 12.89 -12.16
C LYS A 245 -1.53 12.15 -11.71
N SER A 246 -0.55 12.05 -12.60
CA SER A 246 0.77 11.56 -12.22
C SER A 246 1.90 12.27 -12.96
N ILE A 247 3.05 12.37 -12.29
CA ILE A 247 4.27 13.00 -12.78
C ILE A 247 5.50 12.12 -12.54
N LEU A 248 6.53 12.34 -13.34
CA LEU A 248 7.90 11.91 -13.07
C LEU A 248 8.65 13.11 -12.50
N PHE A 249 9.16 12.97 -11.28
CA PHE A 249 9.74 14.06 -10.52
C PHE A 249 11.20 13.80 -10.16
N ASP A 250 12.09 14.72 -10.57
CA ASP A 250 13.49 14.77 -10.15
C ASP A 250 13.57 15.63 -8.88
N TYR A 251 13.46 14.96 -7.73
CA TYR A 251 13.46 15.60 -6.41
C TYR A 251 14.83 16.21 -6.03
N LYS A 252 15.91 15.87 -6.77
CA LYS A 252 17.24 16.42 -6.53
C LYS A 252 17.38 17.81 -7.17
N ARG A 253 16.73 18.00 -8.31
CA ARG A 253 16.71 19.27 -9.06
C ARG A 253 15.44 20.10 -8.85
N ASP A 254 14.44 19.54 -8.17
CA ASP A 254 13.13 20.15 -7.96
C ASP A 254 12.43 20.47 -9.29
N ILE A 255 12.40 19.48 -10.20
CA ILE A 255 11.76 19.63 -11.52
C ILE A 255 10.85 18.45 -11.88
N VAL A 256 9.72 18.76 -12.52
CA VAL A 256 8.85 17.76 -13.14
C VAL A 256 9.40 17.43 -14.52
N LEU A 257 9.88 16.21 -14.71
CA LEU A 257 10.46 15.73 -15.96
C LEU A 257 9.41 15.36 -17.00
N LYS A 258 8.29 14.78 -16.54
CA LYS A 258 7.22 14.25 -17.40
C LYS A 258 5.89 14.33 -16.67
N GLN A 259 4.83 14.68 -17.39
CA GLN A 259 3.46 14.43 -16.95
C GLN A 259 2.95 13.18 -17.68
N PHE A 260 2.35 12.26 -16.95
CA PHE A 260 1.73 11.08 -17.54
C PHE A 260 0.27 11.37 -17.91
N PRO A 261 -0.33 10.60 -18.83
CA PRO A 261 -1.76 10.72 -19.12
C PRO A 261 -2.60 10.58 -17.85
N LEU A 262 -3.76 11.24 -17.81
CA LEU A 262 -4.73 11.02 -16.73
C LEU A 262 -5.18 9.56 -16.76
N ILE A 263 -5.33 8.96 -15.58
CA ILE A 263 -6.00 7.66 -15.51
C ILE A 263 -7.44 7.80 -16.04
N PRO A 264 -7.87 6.97 -17.01
CA PRO A 264 -9.22 7.04 -17.56
C PRO A 264 -10.32 6.88 -16.51
N GLY A 265 -11.48 7.48 -16.76
CA GLY A 265 -12.63 7.53 -15.84
C GLY A 265 -12.64 8.78 -14.96
N ASP A 266 -13.59 8.85 -14.02
CA ASP A 266 -13.69 9.96 -13.06
C ASP A 266 -13.55 9.57 -11.59
N ASP A 267 -13.16 8.32 -11.36
CA ASP A 267 -12.92 7.81 -10.02
C ASP A 267 -11.70 8.49 -9.39
N LYS A 268 -11.88 8.89 -8.14
CA LYS A 268 -10.86 9.39 -7.24
C LYS A 268 -10.12 8.18 -6.65
N ARG A 269 -8.78 8.25 -6.58
CA ARG A 269 -7.95 7.10 -6.17
C ARG A 269 -7.20 7.30 -4.86
N ASN A 270 -7.04 8.54 -4.41
CA ASN A 270 -6.35 8.85 -3.15
C ASN A 270 -7.37 9.14 -2.06
N TYR A 271 -6.90 9.11 -0.81
CA TYR A 271 -7.73 9.47 0.34
C TYR A 271 -8.39 10.85 0.14
N PRO A 272 -9.69 11.03 0.48
CA PRO A 272 -10.58 10.06 1.14
C PRO A 272 -11.24 8.99 0.25
N SER A 273 -11.15 9.07 -1.08
CA SER A 273 -11.77 8.05 -1.95
C SER A 273 -10.76 6.97 -2.37
N THR A 274 -10.20 6.32 -1.35
CA THR A 274 -9.06 5.39 -1.26
C THR A 274 -9.08 4.17 -2.21
N GLY A 275 -8.59 4.39 -3.42
CA GLY A 275 -7.91 3.33 -4.14
C GLY A 275 -6.56 3.00 -3.48
N SER A 276 -5.83 2.10 -4.11
CA SER A 276 -4.50 1.68 -3.67
C SER A 276 -3.55 1.57 -4.86
N SER A 277 -2.26 1.59 -4.59
CA SER A 277 -1.24 1.48 -5.64
C SER A 277 -0.07 0.60 -5.23
N VAL A 278 0.50 -0.10 -6.21
CA VAL A 278 1.77 -0.82 -6.11
C VAL A 278 2.61 -0.59 -7.37
N MET A 279 3.92 -0.49 -7.21
CA MET A 279 4.84 -0.71 -8.31
C MET A 279 5.05 -2.22 -8.46
N LEU A 280 4.76 -2.76 -9.64
CA LEU A 280 4.91 -4.19 -9.93
C LEU A 280 6.40 -4.62 -9.85
N PRO A 281 6.68 -5.92 -9.66
CA PRO A 281 8.04 -6.38 -9.39
C PRO A 281 9.05 -5.95 -10.46
N LEU A 282 10.18 -5.39 -10.02
CA LEU A 282 11.30 -5.09 -10.90
C LEU A 282 12.06 -6.39 -11.19
N ARG A 283 11.87 -6.93 -12.39
CA ARG A 283 12.54 -8.16 -12.82
C ARG A 283 13.85 -7.83 -13.53
N LEU A 284 14.97 -8.18 -12.90
CA LEU A 284 16.30 -7.97 -13.47
C LEU A 284 16.63 -9.07 -14.48
N SER A 285 17.21 -8.68 -15.61
CA SER A 285 17.64 -9.58 -16.70
C SER A 285 19.14 -9.51 -17.00
N GLY A 286 19.89 -8.67 -16.26
CA GLY A 286 21.33 -8.44 -16.43
C GLY A 286 21.74 -7.64 -17.67
N ARG A 287 20.83 -7.40 -18.63
CA ARG A 287 21.15 -6.75 -19.92
C ARG A 287 20.45 -5.43 -20.17
N TRP A 288 19.25 -5.26 -19.63
CA TRP A 288 18.39 -4.10 -19.90
C TRP A 288 17.83 -3.52 -18.60
N PRO A 289 17.55 -2.20 -18.55
CA PRO A 289 16.73 -1.64 -17.48
C PRO A 289 15.43 -2.44 -17.34
N PRO A 290 14.97 -2.72 -16.11
CA PRO A 290 13.72 -3.45 -15.93
C PRO A 290 12.55 -2.64 -16.48
N VAL A 291 11.52 -3.33 -16.98
CA VAL A 291 10.22 -2.72 -17.24
C VAL A 291 9.64 -2.28 -15.90
N VAL A 292 9.11 -1.06 -15.84
CA VAL A 292 8.56 -0.49 -14.61
C VAL A 292 7.09 -0.23 -14.81
N GLU A 293 6.27 -0.91 -14.02
CA GLU A 293 4.81 -0.84 -14.11
C GLU A 293 4.23 -0.42 -12.77
N VAL A 294 3.26 0.49 -12.82
CA VAL A 294 2.46 0.89 -11.66
C VAL A 294 1.03 0.41 -11.87
N LEU A 295 0.46 -0.23 -10.86
CA LEU A 295 -0.93 -0.65 -10.81
C LEU A 295 -1.67 0.21 -9.78
N ILE A 296 -2.83 0.75 -10.14
CA ILE A 296 -3.71 1.53 -9.27
C ILE A 296 -5.13 0.97 -9.38
N CYS A 297 -5.72 0.55 -8.27
CA CYS A 297 -7.02 -0.10 -8.25
C CYS A 297 -7.98 0.54 -7.25
N GLY A 298 -9.29 0.45 -7.53
CA GLY A 298 -10.33 0.86 -6.59
C GLY A 298 -10.47 2.37 -6.44
N GLY A 299 -11.08 2.80 -5.34
CA GLY A 299 -11.46 4.19 -5.10
C GLY A 299 -12.94 4.42 -5.36
N ALA A 300 -13.38 5.67 -5.47
CA ALA A 300 -14.80 5.99 -5.59
C ALA A 300 -15.07 7.11 -6.62
N PRO A 301 -16.30 7.18 -7.18
CA PRO A 301 -16.68 8.27 -8.08
C PRO A 301 -16.52 9.65 -7.44
N ALA A 302 -16.30 10.68 -8.27
CA ALA A 302 -16.25 12.06 -7.80
C ALA A 302 -17.51 12.44 -7.00
N GLY A 303 -17.33 13.16 -5.87
CA GLY A 303 -18.45 13.54 -5.00
C GLY A 303 -18.88 12.46 -4.01
N ALA A 304 -18.26 11.27 -4.04
CA ALA A 304 -18.63 10.17 -3.16
C ALA A 304 -18.39 10.51 -1.68
N PHE A 305 -17.27 11.16 -1.35
CA PHE A 305 -16.94 11.51 0.03
C PHE A 305 -17.96 12.51 0.61
N MET A 306 -18.33 13.55 -0.13
CA MET A 306 -19.36 14.48 0.36
C MET A 306 -20.73 13.80 0.56
N LYS A 307 -21.07 12.83 -0.30
CA LYS A 307 -22.33 12.07 -0.19
C LYS A 307 -22.31 11.13 1.02
N SER A 308 -21.22 10.41 1.29
CA SER A 308 -21.08 9.57 2.47
C SER A 308 -21.03 10.42 3.75
N ASP A 309 -20.12 11.38 3.84
CA ASP A 309 -19.88 12.18 5.04
C ASP A 309 -21.08 13.05 5.43
N LYS A 310 -21.71 13.74 4.46
CA LYS A 310 -22.79 14.71 4.76
C LYS A 310 -24.19 14.14 4.63
N MET A 311 -24.40 13.17 3.75
CA MET A 311 -25.75 12.68 3.42
C MET A 311 -25.94 11.21 3.78
N LYS A 312 -24.87 10.49 4.17
CA LYS A 312 -24.87 9.04 4.41
C LYS A 312 -25.44 8.25 3.23
N VAL A 313 -25.10 8.71 2.02
CA VAL A 313 -25.39 8.06 0.75
C VAL A 313 -24.11 7.37 0.25
N PHE A 314 -24.10 6.04 0.29
CA PHE A 314 -22.92 5.23 -0.02
C PHE A 314 -22.91 4.75 -1.48
N VAL A 315 -22.24 5.51 -2.34
CA VAL A 315 -22.11 5.20 -3.78
C VAL A 315 -21.25 3.94 -3.98
N GLU A 316 -21.58 3.10 -4.98
CA GLU A 316 -20.73 1.95 -5.34
C GLU A 316 -19.30 2.41 -5.67
N ALA A 317 -18.33 1.70 -5.11
CA ALA A 317 -16.90 1.93 -5.33
C ALA A 317 -16.49 1.55 -6.76
N SER A 318 -15.32 2.03 -7.18
CA SER A 318 -14.76 1.68 -8.48
C SER A 318 -14.32 0.22 -8.53
N ARG A 319 -14.61 -0.42 -9.67
CA ARG A 319 -14.05 -1.74 -10.03
C ARG A 319 -12.74 -1.61 -10.81
N THR A 320 -12.37 -0.41 -11.22
CA THR A 320 -11.34 -0.25 -12.25
C THR A 320 -9.93 -0.33 -11.65
N CYS A 321 -9.02 -0.95 -12.41
CA CYS A 321 -7.59 -0.97 -12.19
C CYS A 321 -6.89 -0.38 -13.41
N GLY A 322 -5.99 0.59 -13.21
CA GLY A 322 -5.11 1.10 -14.25
C GLY A 322 -3.69 0.57 -14.08
N ARG A 323 -3.13 -0.03 -15.13
CA ARG A 323 -1.72 -0.43 -15.21
C ARG A 323 -0.98 0.47 -16.20
N LEU A 324 0.10 1.10 -15.76
CA LEU A 324 0.90 2.02 -16.56
C LEU A 324 2.35 1.56 -16.60
N ARG A 325 2.91 1.40 -17.80
CA ARG A 325 4.36 1.25 -18.01
C ARG A 325 5.02 2.63 -18.00
N VAL A 326 5.66 2.98 -16.89
CA VAL A 326 6.11 4.37 -16.66
C VAL A 326 7.37 4.72 -17.45
N ASN A 327 8.17 3.72 -17.84
CA ASN A 327 9.39 3.91 -18.61
C ASN A 327 9.22 3.67 -20.12
N ASP A 328 7.99 3.49 -20.60
CA ASP A 328 7.70 3.53 -22.03
C ASP A 328 7.89 4.97 -22.57
N GLU A 329 8.26 5.09 -23.84
CA GLU A 329 8.41 6.39 -24.52
C GLU A 329 7.08 7.18 -24.47
N ASN A 330 5.98 6.50 -24.81
CA ASN A 330 4.61 7.00 -24.71
C ASN A 330 3.75 6.13 -23.78
N PRO A 331 3.81 6.33 -22.44
CA PRO A 331 3.06 5.56 -21.45
C PRO A 331 1.56 5.71 -21.67
N GLN A 332 0.84 4.59 -21.67
CA GLN A 332 -0.63 4.56 -21.75
C GLN A 332 -1.21 3.67 -20.66
N TRP A 333 -2.36 4.07 -20.11
CA TRP A 333 -3.07 3.29 -19.10
C TRP A 333 -3.77 2.10 -19.75
N LEU A 334 -3.41 0.90 -19.34
CA LEU A 334 -4.20 -0.31 -19.58
C LEU A 334 -5.23 -0.42 -18.46
N MET A 335 -6.51 -0.27 -18.80
CA MET A 335 -7.61 -0.38 -17.85
C MET A 335 -8.16 -1.80 -17.80
N GLU A 336 -8.31 -2.32 -16.59
CA GLU A 336 -8.90 -3.62 -16.29
C GLU A 336 -10.00 -3.45 -15.23
N ALA A 337 -10.85 -4.45 -15.04
CA ALA A 337 -11.91 -4.43 -14.04
C ALA A 337 -11.73 -5.58 -13.04
N MET A 338 -11.68 -5.22 -11.75
CA MET A 338 -11.79 -6.16 -10.64
C MET A 338 -13.15 -6.88 -10.67
N PRO A 339 -13.23 -8.11 -10.14
CA PRO A 339 -14.48 -8.87 -10.03
C PRO A 339 -15.55 -8.20 -9.16
N MET A 340 -15.16 -7.28 -8.28
CA MET A 340 -16.05 -6.59 -7.34
C MET A 340 -15.53 -5.17 -7.05
N PRO A 341 -16.42 -4.22 -6.73
CA PRO A 341 -16.05 -2.84 -6.42
C PRO A 341 -15.32 -2.78 -5.07
N ARG A 342 -14.36 -1.86 -4.92
CA ARG A 342 -13.60 -1.75 -3.66
C ARG A 342 -13.05 -0.34 -3.40
N VAL A 343 -13.37 0.18 -2.22
CA VAL A 343 -12.63 1.27 -1.54
C VAL A 343 -11.90 0.72 -0.33
N MET A 344 -10.90 1.45 0.14
CA MET A 344 -10.14 1.12 1.35
C MET A 344 -9.39 -0.22 1.29
N SER A 345 -8.96 -0.63 0.10
CA SER A 345 -8.15 -1.85 -0.04
C SER A 345 -6.73 -1.68 0.48
N ASP A 346 -6.05 -2.76 0.81
CA ASP A 346 -4.60 -2.82 0.83
C ASP A 346 -4.13 -3.66 -0.37
N MET A 347 -3.09 -3.19 -1.07
CA MET A 347 -2.46 -3.91 -2.17
C MET A 347 -1.05 -4.36 -1.77
N ILE A 348 -0.84 -5.68 -1.72
CA ILE A 348 0.40 -6.28 -1.21
C ILE A 348 1.04 -7.18 -2.27
N LEU A 349 2.32 -6.94 -2.55
CA LEU A 349 3.18 -7.78 -3.38
C LEU A 349 3.47 -9.09 -2.64
N LEU A 350 3.16 -10.21 -3.29
CA LEU A 350 3.49 -11.54 -2.80
C LEU A 350 4.90 -11.94 -3.23
N PRO A 351 5.55 -12.88 -2.53
CA PRO A 351 6.84 -13.44 -2.96
C PRO A 351 6.84 -14.00 -4.38
N THR A 352 5.69 -14.42 -4.90
CA THR A 352 5.54 -14.90 -6.29
C THR A 352 5.68 -13.79 -7.33
N GLY A 353 5.50 -12.54 -6.92
CA GLY A 353 5.41 -11.36 -7.76
C GLY A 353 3.99 -11.01 -8.20
N ASP A 354 2.98 -11.72 -7.70
CA ASP A 354 1.58 -11.35 -7.84
C ASP A 354 1.17 -10.34 -6.77
N VAL A 355 -0.01 -9.74 -6.93
CA VAL A 355 -0.53 -8.74 -5.98
C VAL A 355 -1.82 -9.28 -5.35
N ILE A 356 -1.94 -9.24 -4.03
CA ILE A 356 -3.23 -9.43 -3.37
C ILE A 356 -3.88 -8.06 -3.11
N ILE A 357 -5.19 -7.98 -3.33
CA ILE A 357 -6.05 -6.84 -2.99
C ILE A 357 -6.98 -7.31 -1.87
N ILE A 358 -6.83 -6.75 -0.68
CA ILE A 358 -7.50 -7.20 0.56
C ILE A 358 -8.12 -6.03 1.31
N ASN A 359 -9.01 -6.29 2.28
CA ASN A 359 -9.71 -5.27 3.07
C ASN A 359 -10.66 -4.35 2.29
N GLY A 360 -11.48 -3.58 2.99
CA GLY A 360 -12.30 -2.52 2.41
C GLY A 360 -13.77 -2.87 2.18
N ALA A 361 -14.46 -1.98 1.45
CA ALA A 361 -15.90 -1.98 1.30
C ALA A 361 -16.34 -1.75 -0.16
N ALA A 362 -17.56 -2.18 -0.49
CA ALA A 362 -18.12 -2.07 -1.84
C ALA A 362 -18.80 -0.72 -2.09
N ASN A 363 -19.17 0.01 -1.03
CA ASN A 363 -19.90 1.27 -1.12
C ASN A 363 -19.36 2.30 -0.14
N GLY A 364 -19.29 3.56 -0.57
CA GLY A 364 -18.85 4.69 0.25
C GLY A 364 -17.39 5.08 0.02
N THR A 365 -16.73 5.58 1.07
CA THR A 365 -15.36 6.10 1.05
C THR A 365 -14.63 5.80 2.36
N ALA A 366 -13.36 6.18 2.45
CA ALA A 366 -12.71 6.32 3.74
C ALA A 366 -13.32 7.48 4.53
N GLY A 367 -13.24 7.39 5.86
CA GLY A 367 -13.89 8.31 6.78
C GLY A 367 -14.71 7.56 7.84
N TRP A 368 -15.33 8.32 8.73
CA TRP A 368 -16.09 7.75 9.84
C TRP A 368 -17.54 7.50 9.42
N GLU A 369 -18.00 6.26 9.59
CA GLU A 369 -19.33 5.82 9.19
C GLU A 369 -19.65 6.15 7.72
N ASP A 370 -18.62 6.12 6.88
CA ASP A 370 -18.68 6.59 5.49
C ASP A 370 -18.68 5.46 4.46
N ALA A 371 -18.76 4.20 4.91
CA ALA A 371 -18.81 3.03 4.06
C ALA A 371 -19.71 1.92 4.62
N VAL A 372 -20.27 1.13 3.70
CA VAL A 372 -21.10 -0.05 3.99
C VAL A 372 -20.76 -1.18 3.03
N ASN A 373 -21.29 -2.38 3.28
CA ASN A 373 -21.07 -3.58 2.48
C ASN A 373 -19.58 -3.99 2.43
N PRO A 374 -19.04 -4.54 3.54
CA PRO A 374 -17.65 -4.97 3.60
C PRO A 374 -17.35 -6.04 2.54
N VAL A 375 -16.17 -5.95 1.94
CA VAL A 375 -15.75 -6.89 0.91
C VAL A 375 -14.79 -7.91 1.53
N LEU A 376 -15.37 -9.05 1.94
CA LEU A 376 -14.71 -10.07 2.75
C LEU A 376 -13.73 -10.96 1.99
N SER A 377 -13.95 -11.17 0.68
CA SER A 377 -13.06 -11.96 -0.18
C SER A 377 -11.90 -11.10 -0.69
N PRO A 378 -10.63 -11.50 -0.47
CA PRO A 378 -9.51 -10.90 -1.19
C PRO A 378 -9.57 -11.22 -2.69
N ILE A 379 -8.79 -10.48 -3.49
CA ILE A 379 -8.62 -10.71 -4.92
C ILE A 379 -7.13 -10.90 -5.20
N LEU A 380 -6.75 -11.98 -5.87
CA LEU A 380 -5.41 -12.16 -6.41
C LEU A 380 -5.35 -11.54 -7.81
N TYR A 381 -4.37 -10.67 -8.05
CA TYR A 381 -3.99 -10.15 -9.35
C TYR A 381 -2.70 -10.85 -9.82
N SER A 382 -2.85 -11.80 -10.75
CA SER A 382 -1.75 -12.54 -11.37
C SER A 382 -1.08 -11.69 -12.45
N VAL A 383 0.08 -11.12 -12.13
CA VAL A 383 0.73 -10.06 -12.93
C VAL A 383 1.08 -10.49 -14.36
N ASN A 384 1.44 -11.77 -14.51
CA ASN A 384 1.89 -12.36 -15.77
C ASN A 384 0.81 -13.19 -16.48
N ALA A 385 -0.41 -13.27 -15.92
CA ALA A 385 -1.50 -14.00 -16.56
C ALA A 385 -2.06 -13.21 -17.76
N GLN A 386 -2.77 -13.94 -18.63
CA GLN A 386 -3.56 -13.34 -19.70
C GLN A 386 -4.62 -12.39 -19.11
N LEU A 387 -4.98 -11.34 -19.85
CA LEU A 387 -5.87 -10.27 -19.38
C LEU A 387 -7.17 -10.80 -18.75
N SER A 388 -7.82 -11.78 -19.39
CA SER A 388 -9.08 -12.37 -18.91
C SER A 388 -8.93 -13.27 -17.68
N GLN A 389 -7.71 -13.55 -17.23
CA GLN A 389 -7.40 -14.49 -16.15
C GLN A 389 -6.58 -13.84 -15.02
N ARG A 390 -6.39 -12.52 -15.03
CA ARG A 390 -5.56 -11.85 -14.01
C ARG A 390 -6.20 -11.83 -12.64
N PHE A 391 -7.52 -11.77 -12.55
CA PHE A 391 -8.20 -11.67 -11.26
C PHE A 391 -8.78 -13.01 -10.81
N THR A 392 -8.46 -13.42 -9.59
CA THR A 392 -9.07 -14.58 -8.92
C THR A 392 -9.66 -14.16 -7.58
N VAL A 393 -10.91 -14.55 -7.30
CA VAL A 393 -11.57 -14.30 -6.01
C VAL A 393 -11.16 -15.37 -5.00
N LEU A 394 -10.67 -14.93 -3.85
CA LEU A 394 -10.09 -15.78 -2.81
C LEU A 394 -11.06 -16.03 -1.65
N SER A 395 -10.71 -17.00 -0.79
CA SER A 395 -11.51 -17.36 0.40
C SER A 395 -11.79 -16.14 1.30
N PRO A 396 -13.05 -15.90 1.71
CA PRO A 396 -13.41 -14.73 2.52
C PRO A 396 -13.02 -14.84 3.99
N SER A 397 -12.75 -13.69 4.63
CA SER A 397 -12.76 -13.57 6.09
C SER A 397 -14.20 -13.49 6.60
N LYS A 398 -14.40 -13.69 7.90
CA LYS A 398 -15.66 -13.38 8.59
C LYS A 398 -15.67 -11.97 9.20
N VAL A 399 -14.50 -11.31 9.24
CA VAL A 399 -14.30 -10.03 9.92
C VAL A 399 -14.33 -8.89 8.89
N PRO A 400 -15.24 -7.91 9.01
CA PRO A 400 -15.21 -6.68 8.24
C PRO A 400 -13.96 -5.86 8.55
N ARG A 401 -13.10 -5.63 7.56
CA ARG A 401 -11.91 -4.78 7.67
C ARG A 401 -12.20 -3.45 6.95
N MET A 402 -12.73 -2.48 7.68
CA MET A 402 -13.25 -1.20 7.18
C MET A 402 -12.20 -0.08 7.29
N TYR A 403 -12.62 1.19 7.42
CA TYR A 403 -11.69 2.31 7.59
C TYR A 403 -10.72 2.08 8.77
N HIS A 404 -9.45 2.40 8.56
CA HIS A 404 -8.31 2.07 9.45
C HIS A 404 -7.96 0.58 9.57
N SER A 405 -8.43 -0.29 8.67
CA SER A 405 -7.79 -1.60 8.52
C SER A 405 -6.43 -1.50 7.85
N THR A 406 -5.57 -2.49 8.09
CA THR A 406 -4.24 -2.58 7.48
C THR A 406 -3.89 -4.02 7.12
N ALA A 407 -2.96 -4.18 6.17
CA ALA A 407 -2.35 -5.47 5.84
C ALA A 407 -0.85 -5.35 5.50
N ILE A 408 -0.06 -6.38 5.83
CA ILE A 408 1.38 -6.44 5.47
C ILE A 408 1.85 -7.87 5.24
N LEU A 409 2.82 -8.05 4.32
CA LEU A 409 3.47 -9.35 4.08
C LEU A 409 4.41 -9.70 5.24
N LEU A 410 4.34 -10.95 5.72
CA LEU A 410 5.21 -11.50 6.74
C LEU A 410 6.36 -12.35 6.15
N PRO A 411 7.47 -12.55 6.90
CA PRO A 411 8.61 -13.36 6.46
C PRO A 411 8.27 -14.83 6.19
N ASP A 412 7.21 -15.37 6.80
CA ASP A 412 6.74 -16.73 6.53
C ASP A 412 5.82 -16.84 5.30
N GLY A 413 5.60 -15.73 4.59
CA GLY A 413 4.78 -15.64 3.39
C GLY A 413 3.29 -15.43 3.66
N ARG A 414 2.85 -15.36 4.92
CA ARG A 414 1.47 -14.98 5.28
C ARG A 414 1.27 -13.48 5.10
N ILE A 415 0.01 -13.05 5.06
CA ILE A 415 -0.35 -11.64 5.12
C ILE A 415 -1.02 -11.39 6.47
N LEU A 416 -0.40 -10.55 7.29
CA LEU A 416 -0.99 -10.08 8.53
C LEU A 416 -2.09 -9.07 8.19
N VAL A 417 -3.26 -9.23 8.80
CA VAL A 417 -4.44 -8.36 8.60
C VAL A 417 -4.97 -7.95 9.96
N ALA A 418 -5.15 -6.66 10.16
CA ALA A 418 -5.48 -6.09 11.47
C ALA A 418 -6.38 -4.86 11.36
N GLY A 419 -6.93 -4.45 12.49
CA GLY A 419 -7.80 -3.29 12.61
C GLY A 419 -9.19 -3.53 12.06
N SER A 420 -10.12 -2.70 12.45
CA SER A 420 -10.41 -1.44 11.78
C SER A 420 -11.13 -0.55 12.80
N ASN A 421 -11.16 0.76 12.61
CA ASN A 421 -11.98 1.63 13.43
C ASN A 421 -12.70 2.67 12.55
N PRO A 422 -13.93 2.38 12.10
CA PRO A 422 -14.69 3.30 11.28
C PRO A 422 -15.36 4.42 12.10
N HIS A 423 -14.94 4.65 13.35
CA HIS A 423 -15.56 5.56 14.29
C HIS A 423 -14.61 6.65 14.80
N THR A 424 -15.18 7.73 15.35
CA THR A 424 -14.43 8.83 15.97
C THR A 424 -13.76 8.47 17.29
N THR A 425 -14.19 7.39 17.94
CA THR A 425 -13.66 6.85 19.21
C THR A 425 -13.73 5.32 19.16
N TYR A 426 -13.28 4.62 20.20
CA TYR A 426 -13.56 3.18 20.29
C TYR A 426 -15.05 2.91 20.50
N VAL A 427 -15.63 2.05 19.66
CA VAL A 427 -17.03 1.61 19.72
C VAL A 427 -17.10 0.11 19.48
N PHE A 428 -17.41 -0.65 20.52
CA PHE A 428 -17.41 -2.14 20.47
C PHE A 428 -18.80 -2.75 20.25
N THR A 429 -19.78 -1.95 19.83
CA THR A 429 -21.16 -2.39 19.58
C THR A 429 -21.70 -1.78 18.30
N GLY A 430 -22.72 -2.37 17.69
CA GLY A 430 -23.34 -1.86 16.47
C GLY A 430 -22.74 -2.42 15.18
N LEU A 431 -22.96 -1.70 14.08
CA LEU A 431 -22.54 -2.13 12.74
C LEU A 431 -21.08 -1.72 12.51
N TYR A 432 -20.22 -2.72 12.27
CA TYR A 432 -18.77 -2.58 12.09
C TYR A 432 -18.05 -2.01 13.32
N PRO A 433 -18.11 -2.70 14.48
CA PRO A 433 -17.43 -2.23 15.69
C PRO A 433 -15.92 -2.08 15.47
N THR A 434 -15.27 -1.30 16.33
CA THR A 434 -13.81 -1.27 16.45
C THR A 434 -13.28 -2.70 16.58
N GLU A 435 -12.47 -3.08 15.60
CA GLU A 435 -11.99 -4.44 15.44
C GLU A 435 -10.53 -4.53 15.87
N LEU A 436 -10.30 -5.24 16.99
CA LEU A 436 -8.99 -5.39 17.63
C LEU A 436 -8.31 -6.72 17.31
N SER A 437 -8.99 -7.65 16.64
CA SER A 437 -8.42 -8.96 16.31
C SER A 437 -7.33 -8.86 15.25
N LEU A 438 -6.44 -9.85 15.30
CA LEU A 438 -5.34 -10.05 14.37
C LEU A 438 -5.57 -11.36 13.62
N GLU A 439 -5.65 -11.29 12.30
CA GLU A 439 -5.75 -12.45 11.43
C GLU A 439 -4.52 -12.55 10.54
N ALA A 440 -4.21 -13.76 10.07
CA ALA A 440 -3.36 -13.99 8.93
C ALA A 440 -4.16 -14.61 7.78
N TYR A 441 -4.03 -14.04 6.59
CA TYR A 441 -4.40 -14.73 5.37
C TYR A 441 -3.23 -15.56 4.89
N ASN A 442 -3.46 -16.86 4.68
CA ASN A 442 -2.51 -17.84 4.15
C ASN A 442 -2.76 -17.98 2.64
N PRO A 443 -1.91 -17.43 1.75
CA PRO A 443 -2.10 -17.57 0.30
C PRO A 443 -1.97 -19.02 -0.17
N PHE A 444 -2.40 -19.28 -1.41
CA PHE A 444 -2.43 -20.63 -2.00
C PHE A 444 -1.08 -21.36 -1.91
N TYR A 445 0.04 -20.64 -1.98
CA TYR A 445 1.37 -21.22 -1.94
C TYR A 445 1.79 -21.77 -0.56
N LEU A 446 0.99 -21.52 0.49
CA LEU A 446 1.17 -22.09 1.84
C LEU A 446 0.31 -23.35 2.08
N ASP A 447 -0.47 -23.78 1.09
CA ASP A 447 -1.25 -25.02 1.19
C ASP A 447 -0.33 -26.24 1.36
N ALA A 448 -0.70 -27.15 2.26
CA ALA A 448 0.09 -28.33 2.62
C ALA A 448 0.47 -29.21 1.41
N LYS A 449 -0.33 -29.21 0.34
CA LYS A 449 -0.01 -29.94 -0.91
C LYS A 449 1.26 -29.43 -1.59
N PHE A 450 1.71 -28.22 -1.29
CA PHE A 450 2.93 -27.62 -1.83
C PHE A 450 4.14 -27.77 -0.90
N ASN A 451 4.01 -28.40 0.27
CA ASN A 451 5.10 -28.56 1.24
C ASN A 451 6.35 -29.20 0.63
N SER A 452 6.19 -30.19 -0.24
CA SER A 452 7.33 -30.86 -0.91
C SER A 452 8.04 -29.96 -1.93
N LEU A 453 7.38 -28.92 -2.44
CA LEU A 453 7.93 -27.95 -3.39
C LEU A 453 8.48 -26.70 -2.70
N ARG A 454 8.17 -26.50 -1.42
CA ARG A 454 8.53 -25.29 -0.68
C ARG A 454 10.02 -25.32 -0.33
N PRO A 455 10.83 -24.36 -0.83
CA PRO A 455 12.25 -24.34 -0.53
C PRO A 455 12.50 -23.85 0.91
N SER A 456 13.60 -24.32 1.52
CA SER A 456 14.13 -23.80 2.78
C SER A 456 15.52 -23.21 2.54
N ILE A 457 15.72 -21.94 2.86
CA ILE A 457 17.03 -21.28 2.72
C ILE A 457 17.95 -21.83 3.81
N ILE A 458 19.12 -22.33 3.40
CA ILE A 458 20.17 -22.85 4.29
C ILE A 458 21.16 -21.73 4.61
N SER A 459 21.60 -20.99 3.59
CA SER A 459 22.57 -19.90 3.74
C SER A 459 22.51 -18.92 2.58
N VAL A 460 22.93 -17.69 2.87
CA VAL A 460 23.22 -16.64 1.88
C VAL A 460 24.70 -16.30 2.01
N GLU A 461 25.45 -16.36 0.92
CA GLU A 461 26.86 -15.98 0.91
C GLU A 461 27.07 -14.53 1.36
N SER A 462 28.27 -14.20 1.84
CA SER A 462 28.63 -12.86 2.32
C SER A 462 27.86 -12.39 3.57
N GLY A 463 27.43 -13.33 4.43
CA GLY A 463 26.90 -13.01 5.76
C GLY A 463 25.63 -12.16 5.72
N SER A 464 24.70 -12.49 4.82
CA SER A 464 23.43 -11.76 4.61
C SER A 464 23.61 -10.31 4.13
N THR A 465 24.79 -9.94 3.63
CA THR A 465 25.01 -8.67 2.93
C THR A 465 24.96 -8.89 1.42
N VAL A 466 24.11 -8.15 0.73
CA VAL A 466 23.93 -8.20 -0.72
C VAL A 466 24.51 -6.93 -1.33
N SER A 467 25.66 -7.06 -2.00
CA SER A 467 26.34 -5.92 -2.62
C SER A 467 25.81 -5.58 -4.01
N TYR A 468 25.77 -4.30 -4.34
CA TYR A 468 25.40 -3.86 -5.69
C TYR A 468 26.33 -4.39 -6.78
N GLY A 469 25.74 -4.86 -7.89
CA GLY A 469 26.48 -5.33 -9.07
C GLY A 469 27.37 -6.56 -8.85
N ARG A 470 27.28 -7.22 -7.69
CA ARG A 470 28.05 -8.42 -7.36
C ARG A 470 27.14 -9.64 -7.33
N ARG A 471 27.68 -10.77 -7.77
CA ARG A 471 27.01 -12.07 -7.64
C ARG A 471 27.16 -12.59 -6.22
N PHE A 472 26.16 -13.35 -5.79
CA PHE A 472 26.22 -14.12 -4.56
C PHE A 472 25.40 -15.42 -4.69
N GLY A 473 25.77 -16.41 -3.90
CA GLY A 473 25.07 -17.68 -3.81
C GLY A 473 24.02 -17.70 -2.69
N VAL A 474 22.88 -18.32 -2.98
CA VAL A 474 21.87 -18.72 -1.99
C VAL A 474 21.75 -20.23 -2.02
N SER A 475 22.10 -20.88 -0.91
CA SER A 475 21.93 -22.33 -0.77
C SER A 475 20.56 -22.61 -0.17
N PHE A 476 19.82 -23.55 -0.75
CA PHE A 476 18.50 -23.94 -0.29
C PHE A 476 18.27 -25.44 -0.44
N SER A 477 17.38 -26.00 0.38
CA SER A 477 16.88 -27.36 0.22
C SER A 477 15.45 -27.36 -0.31
N VAL A 478 15.08 -28.39 -1.07
CA VAL A 478 13.69 -28.67 -1.44
C VAL A 478 13.51 -30.17 -1.61
N SER A 479 12.41 -30.73 -1.08
CA SER A 479 12.18 -32.18 -1.08
C SER A 479 11.91 -32.73 -2.47
N LEU A 480 11.14 -32.01 -3.28
CA LEU A 480 10.83 -32.35 -4.67
C LEU A 480 11.21 -31.17 -5.56
N PHE A 481 12.36 -31.26 -6.21
CA PHE A 481 12.76 -30.29 -7.21
C PHE A 481 11.97 -30.52 -8.51
N ARG A 482 11.32 -29.46 -9.02
CA ARG A 482 10.67 -29.46 -10.33
C ARG A 482 11.49 -28.62 -11.27
N GLN A 483 11.78 -29.16 -12.46
CA GLN A 483 12.43 -28.37 -13.51
C GLN A 483 11.53 -27.17 -13.87
N GLY A 484 12.10 -25.98 -13.86
CA GLY A 484 11.38 -24.73 -14.03
C GLY A 484 12.14 -23.56 -13.45
N THR A 485 11.47 -22.43 -13.33
CA THR A 485 12.09 -21.19 -12.84
C THR A 485 12.31 -21.26 -11.33
N VAL A 486 13.57 -21.05 -10.93
CA VAL A 486 13.96 -20.71 -9.56
C VAL A 486 14.42 -19.26 -9.60
N SER A 487 13.96 -18.44 -8.65
CA SER A 487 14.34 -17.03 -8.57
C SER A 487 14.49 -16.57 -7.13
N VAL A 488 15.23 -15.48 -6.93
CA VAL A 488 15.27 -14.77 -5.65
C VAL A 488 14.45 -13.49 -5.76
N ALA A 489 13.57 -13.29 -4.79
CA ALA A 489 12.82 -12.05 -4.61
C ALA A 489 13.34 -11.33 -3.36
N LEU A 490 13.78 -10.08 -3.53
CA LEU A 490 14.03 -9.14 -2.45
C LEU A 490 12.80 -8.27 -2.27
N ILE A 491 12.23 -8.24 -1.06
CA ILE A 491 11.02 -7.46 -0.76
C ILE A 491 11.30 -6.51 0.40
N TRP A 492 11.06 -5.22 0.16
CA TRP A 492 11.08 -4.19 1.19
C TRP A 492 9.75 -4.21 1.97
N PRO A 493 9.77 -4.30 3.31
CA PRO A 493 8.53 -4.27 4.10
C PRO A 493 7.89 -2.88 4.05
N SER A 494 6.62 -2.81 3.65
CA SER A 494 5.90 -1.54 3.61
C SER A 494 5.61 -0.98 5.00
N PHE A 495 5.47 0.34 5.08
CA PHE A 495 4.69 0.97 6.15
C PHE A 495 3.24 1.08 5.66
N THR A 496 2.30 0.40 6.31
CA THR A 496 0.92 0.33 5.84
C THR A 496 -0.01 1.16 6.70
N THR A 497 -0.76 2.06 6.06
CA THR A 497 -1.90 2.78 6.67
C THR A 497 -2.82 3.34 5.59
N HIS A 498 -4.11 3.51 5.88
CA HIS A 498 -5.09 4.16 5.00
C HIS A 498 -4.97 3.71 3.53
N SER A 499 -4.92 2.40 3.30
CA SER A 499 -4.86 1.80 1.95
C SER A 499 -3.57 2.01 1.16
N THR A 500 -2.54 2.49 1.84
CA THR A 500 -1.24 2.85 1.26
C THR A 500 -0.13 2.03 1.91
N GLY A 501 0.57 1.23 1.11
CA GLY A 501 1.82 0.56 1.51
C GLY A 501 3.03 1.38 1.08
N MET A 502 3.48 2.31 1.94
CA MET A 502 4.59 3.22 1.63
C MET A 502 5.91 2.47 1.50
N SER A 503 6.74 2.88 0.54
CA SER A 503 8.05 2.28 0.22
C SER A 503 8.03 0.79 -0.15
N GLN A 504 6.85 0.21 -0.38
CA GLN A 504 6.72 -1.19 -0.80
C GLN A 504 7.45 -1.42 -2.13
N ARG A 505 8.34 -2.41 -2.16
CA ARG A 505 9.17 -2.67 -3.33
C ARG A 505 9.54 -4.14 -3.42
N MET A 506 9.53 -4.66 -4.64
CA MET A 506 10.04 -6.00 -4.94
C MET A 506 11.04 -5.95 -6.08
N VAL A 507 12.20 -6.60 -5.89
CA VAL A 507 13.22 -6.81 -6.92
C VAL A 507 13.42 -8.31 -7.09
N VAL A 508 13.12 -8.81 -8.28
CA VAL A 508 13.41 -10.21 -8.65
C VAL A 508 14.78 -10.24 -9.32
N LEU A 509 15.72 -10.92 -8.70
CA LEU A 509 17.11 -10.98 -9.15
C LEU A 509 17.27 -11.90 -10.36
N ASN A 510 18.23 -11.55 -11.21
CA ASN A 510 18.60 -12.40 -12.35
C ASN A 510 19.31 -13.66 -11.84
N THR A 511 18.86 -14.82 -12.29
CA THR A 511 19.48 -16.10 -11.95
C THR A 511 20.58 -16.42 -12.95
N ALA A 512 21.82 -16.46 -12.49
CA ALA A 512 22.97 -16.82 -13.30
C ALA A 512 23.11 -18.33 -13.48
N SER A 513 22.89 -19.10 -12.40
CA SER A 513 22.89 -20.57 -12.45
C SER A 513 22.18 -21.20 -11.26
N VAL A 514 21.72 -22.45 -11.46
CA VAL A 514 21.25 -23.35 -10.40
C VAL A 514 22.15 -24.59 -10.43
N VAL A 515 22.80 -24.89 -9.31
CA VAL A 515 23.70 -26.05 -9.18
C VAL A 515 23.14 -26.99 -8.13
N GLN A 516 22.94 -28.25 -8.50
CA GLN A 516 22.56 -29.28 -7.54
C GLN A 516 23.80 -29.71 -6.75
N LEU A 517 23.74 -29.59 -5.42
CA LEU A 517 24.83 -29.96 -4.51
C LEU A 517 24.64 -31.39 -3.96
N SER A 518 23.40 -31.79 -3.74
CA SER A 518 23.00 -33.14 -3.33
C SER A 518 21.58 -33.44 -3.81
N MET A 519 21.02 -34.59 -3.44
CA MET A 519 19.66 -34.99 -3.85
C MET A 519 18.60 -33.92 -3.57
N ALA A 520 18.69 -33.22 -2.42
CA ALA A 520 17.71 -32.21 -2.00
C ALA A 520 18.29 -30.79 -1.86
N ASN A 521 19.61 -30.60 -1.98
CA ASN A 521 20.25 -29.30 -1.76
C ASN A 521 20.75 -28.70 -3.06
N PHE A 522 20.51 -27.41 -3.22
CA PHE A 522 20.81 -26.63 -4.42
C PHE A 522 21.48 -25.31 -4.04
N LYS A 523 22.30 -24.80 -4.95
CA LYS A 523 22.89 -23.46 -4.88
C LYS A 523 22.39 -22.65 -6.06
N LEU A 524 21.73 -21.54 -5.76
CA LEU A 524 21.32 -20.54 -6.73
C LEU A 524 22.36 -19.43 -6.75
N VAL A 525 22.99 -19.16 -7.89
CA VAL A 525 23.84 -17.98 -8.08
C VAL A 525 23.03 -16.90 -8.75
N VAL A 526 22.93 -15.74 -8.12
CA VAL A 526 22.15 -14.59 -8.61
C VAL A 526 23.01 -13.36 -8.76
N ASP A 527 22.64 -12.48 -9.69
CA ASP A 527 23.20 -11.14 -9.78
C ASP A 527 22.52 -10.23 -8.75
N GLY A 528 23.29 -9.59 -7.87
CA GLY A 528 22.78 -8.59 -6.94
C GLY A 528 22.16 -7.37 -7.66
N PRO A 529 21.38 -6.54 -6.95
CA PRO A 529 20.78 -5.35 -7.54
C PRO A 529 21.82 -4.47 -8.21
N THR A 530 21.48 -3.80 -9.31
CA THR A 530 22.47 -3.06 -10.11
C THR A 530 22.98 -1.81 -9.41
N ASN A 531 22.15 -1.15 -8.60
CA ASN A 531 22.47 0.07 -7.87
C ASN A 531 21.38 0.40 -6.83
N ALA A 532 21.60 1.45 -6.04
CA ALA A 532 20.69 1.95 -5.01
C ALA A 532 19.36 2.52 -5.55
N ASN A 533 19.25 2.88 -6.84
CA ASN A 533 17.96 3.29 -7.41
C ASN A 533 17.05 2.07 -7.62
N VAL A 534 17.65 0.92 -7.97
CA VAL A 534 16.93 -0.35 -8.15
C VAL A 534 16.57 -1.00 -6.83
N ALA A 535 17.43 -0.92 -5.81
CA ALA A 535 17.13 -1.37 -4.47
C ALA A 535 17.82 -0.41 -3.48
N PRO A 536 17.10 0.57 -2.90
CA PRO A 536 17.68 1.45 -1.88
C PRO A 536 18.35 0.67 -0.75
N PRO A 537 19.40 1.22 -0.12
CA PRO A 537 20.12 0.54 0.95
C PRO A 537 19.21 0.31 2.15
N GLY A 538 19.25 -0.91 2.71
CA GLY A 538 18.41 -1.29 3.84
C GLY A 538 18.15 -2.78 3.93
N TYR A 539 17.22 -3.17 4.79
CA TYR A 539 16.88 -4.57 5.04
C TYR A 539 15.73 -5.04 4.16
N TYR A 540 15.95 -6.17 3.49
CA TYR A 540 14.97 -6.83 2.63
C TYR A 540 14.69 -8.25 3.14
N MET A 541 13.45 -8.68 2.99
CA MET A 541 13.13 -10.10 3.03
C MET A 541 13.62 -10.76 1.73
N LEU A 542 14.51 -11.73 1.85
CA LEU A 542 14.97 -12.55 0.73
C LEU A 542 14.18 -13.86 0.71
N PHE A 543 13.41 -14.07 -0.35
CA PHE A 543 12.72 -15.33 -0.63
C PHE A 543 13.40 -16.07 -1.78
N VAL A 544 13.52 -17.39 -1.66
CA VAL A 544 13.72 -18.27 -2.82
C VAL A 544 12.35 -18.73 -3.29
N VAL A 545 12.05 -18.54 -4.58
CA VAL A 545 10.80 -18.96 -5.19
C VAL A 545 11.11 -20.09 -6.17
N HIS A 546 10.62 -21.28 -5.88
CA HIS A 546 10.80 -22.47 -6.71
C HIS A 546 9.44 -22.92 -7.25
N SER A 547 9.28 -22.93 -8.58
CA SER A 547 8.03 -23.34 -9.22
C SER A 547 6.78 -22.60 -8.69
N GLY A 548 6.92 -21.30 -8.41
CA GLY A 548 5.85 -20.46 -7.87
C GLY A 548 5.58 -20.62 -6.37
N ILE A 549 6.37 -21.43 -5.65
CA ILE A 549 6.25 -21.65 -4.20
C ILE A 549 7.42 -20.97 -3.48
N PRO A 550 7.17 -19.98 -2.59
CA PRO A 550 8.22 -19.26 -1.88
C PRO A 550 8.65 -19.96 -0.59
N SER A 551 9.92 -19.78 -0.23
CA SER A 551 10.47 -20.18 1.06
C SER A 551 9.87 -19.38 2.22
N HIS A 552 10.29 -19.69 3.45
CA HIS A 552 10.39 -18.64 4.47
C HIS A 552 11.51 -17.68 4.07
N ALA A 553 11.33 -16.39 4.31
CA ALA A 553 12.37 -15.41 4.06
C ALA A 553 13.47 -15.43 5.10
N VAL A 554 14.64 -14.97 4.68
CA VAL A 554 15.71 -14.52 5.58
C VAL A 554 15.94 -13.03 5.36
N TRP A 555 16.36 -12.31 6.40
CA TRP A 555 16.72 -10.90 6.26
C TRP A 555 18.11 -10.75 5.65
N VAL A 556 18.21 -9.88 4.65
CA VAL A 556 19.49 -9.45 4.06
C VAL A 556 19.58 -7.94 4.06
N LYS A 557 20.79 -7.41 4.21
CA LYS A 557 21.08 -5.99 4.08
C LYS A 557 21.65 -5.72 2.68
N VAL A 558 20.97 -4.89 1.90
CA VAL A 558 21.44 -4.45 0.58
C VAL A 558 22.26 -3.17 0.75
N MET A 559 23.49 -3.13 0.21
CA MET A 559 24.39 -1.96 0.32
C MET A 559 25.52 -1.92 -0.73
#